data_AF-A0A426X3C9-F1
#
_entry.id   AF-A0A426X3C9-F1
#
_cell.length_a   1.000
_cell.length_b   1.000
_cell.length_c   1.000
_cell.angle_alpha   90.00
_cell.angle_beta   90.00
_cell.angle_gamma   90.00
#
_symmetry.space_group_name_H-M   'P 1'
#
loop_
_entity.id
_entity.type
_entity.pdbx_description
1 polymer ?
#
loop_
_entity_poly.entity_id
_entity_poly.type
_entity_poly.pdbx_seq_one_letter_code
_entity_poly.pdbx_strand_id
1 'polypeptide(L)'
;MGGQCVPATIHRGSMASSPTGEYQQGKRSDRVPGVHIDAVRVQATMKQDVNCLQVRKKTVAIQAVDADGHPLPGASVSIQQKRSGFPLGCAIASTILQNSAYQSWFTSRFTVATFENEMKWYANEREQGKEQYADADAMVAFAKQHGIAVRGHNVVWNDPQDVQSWVKSLPRKHLRRAVKRRFNSVMPRYRGQVIAWDVVNENVHFSYFESKLGKNASSVFYQQAHQLDPNALMFLNDYNTLEAPVDGNVTPEKYLQRLWQIQSFGNLSRMAIGLEGHFDVPDIAYMRSALDKLAGANVPIWLTEVDVAHPNEVQ
;
A
#
# COMPACT_ATOMS: atom_id res chain seq x y z
N MET A 1 -47.82 -2.11 17.27
CA MET A 1 -47.86 -0.68 16.86
C MET A 1 -46.46 -0.30 16.41
N GLY A 2 -46.33 0.15 15.16
CA GLY A 2 -45.06 0.28 14.46
C GLY A 2 -44.23 1.48 14.89
N GLY A 3 -42.92 1.29 14.94
CA GLY A 3 -41.93 2.38 15.00
C GLY A 3 -41.30 2.54 13.63
N GLN A 4 -41.46 3.71 13.02
CA GLN A 4 -40.84 4.09 11.75
C GLN A 4 -39.33 4.30 11.93
N CYS A 5 -38.52 3.75 11.02
CA CYS A 5 -37.16 4.22 10.79
C CYS A 5 -37.22 5.50 9.96
N VAL A 6 -36.73 6.61 10.50
CA VAL A 6 -36.53 7.88 9.77
C VAL A 6 -35.06 7.97 9.34
N PRO A 7 -34.75 8.24 8.06
CA PRO A 7 -33.37 8.41 7.62
C PRO A 7 -32.83 9.78 8.07
N ALA A 8 -31.64 9.80 8.68
CA ALA A 8 -30.94 11.03 9.03
C ALA A 8 -30.03 11.49 7.87
N THR A 9 -30.25 12.70 7.39
CA THR A 9 -29.45 13.37 6.36
C THR A 9 -28.17 13.96 6.97
N ILE A 10 -27.03 13.74 6.31
CA ILE A 10 -25.72 14.29 6.72
C ILE A 10 -25.53 15.67 6.05
N HIS A 11 -25.42 16.73 6.84
CA HIS A 11 -24.98 18.05 6.37
C HIS A 11 -23.46 18.22 6.55
N ARG A 12 -22.77 18.67 5.50
CA ARG A 12 -21.35 19.07 5.56
C ARG A 12 -21.23 20.51 6.04
N GLY A 13 -20.62 20.70 7.21
CA GLY A 13 -20.09 21.99 7.66
C GLY A 13 -18.56 21.92 7.75
N SER A 14 -17.88 22.80 7.03
CA SER A 14 -16.42 23.01 7.09
C SER A 14 -16.09 23.98 8.21
N MET A 15 -15.10 23.67 9.05
CA MET A 15 -14.24 24.71 9.62
C MET A 15 -12.84 24.16 9.98
N ALA A 16 -11.84 25.00 9.69
CA ALA A 16 -10.42 24.75 9.75
C ALA A 16 -9.89 24.65 11.19
N SER A 17 -8.73 24.02 11.36
CA SER A 17 -7.92 24.14 12.58
C SER A 17 -6.44 24.22 12.21
N SER A 18 -5.76 25.21 12.79
CA SER A 18 -4.30 25.29 12.90
C SER A 18 -3.90 25.15 14.39
N PRO A 19 -2.64 24.80 14.68
CA PRO A 19 -2.27 24.00 15.86
C PRO A 19 -1.66 24.83 17.01
N THR A 20 -1.41 24.13 18.13
CA THR A 20 -0.58 24.46 19.31
C THR A 20 -1.33 24.82 20.59
N GLY A 21 -0.82 24.27 21.70
CA GLY A 21 -1.09 24.74 23.06
C GLY A 21 -1.33 23.63 24.06
N GLU A 22 -0.29 23.25 24.80
CA GLU A 22 -0.41 22.61 26.11
C GLU A 22 -1.39 23.42 26.99
N TYR A 23 -2.28 22.75 27.73
CA TYR A 23 -3.12 23.42 28.71
C TYR A 23 -2.78 22.96 30.13
N GLN A 24 -2.15 23.88 30.87
CA GLN A 24 -2.00 23.85 32.32
C GLN A 24 -3.35 23.99 33.04
N GLN A 25 -3.41 23.41 34.23
CA GLN A 25 -4.58 23.28 35.08
C GLN A 25 -5.00 24.64 35.68
N GLY A 26 -6.01 25.28 35.09
CA GLY A 26 -6.65 26.50 35.59
C GLY A 26 -8.15 26.29 35.83
N LYS A 27 -8.59 26.48 37.08
CA LYS A 27 -10.00 26.35 37.52
C LYS A 27 -10.92 27.31 36.75
N ARG A 28 -11.79 26.78 35.89
CA ARG A 28 -13.10 27.34 35.54
C ARG A 28 -14.12 26.20 35.45
N SER A 29 -15.29 26.47 36.03
CA SER A 29 -16.42 25.55 36.14
C SER A 29 -17.12 25.42 34.79
N ASP A 30 -16.70 24.47 33.97
CA ASP A 30 -17.49 23.92 32.86
C ASP A 30 -17.32 22.40 32.89
N ARG A 31 -18.29 21.70 33.50
CA ARG A 31 -18.29 20.23 33.57
C ARG A 31 -18.69 19.70 32.19
N VAL A 32 -17.71 19.26 31.40
CA VAL A 32 -17.92 18.66 30.07
C VAL A 32 -18.50 17.25 30.23
N PRO A 33 -19.54 16.86 29.46
CA PRO A 33 -20.08 15.50 29.46
C PRO A 33 -19.03 14.44 29.09
N GLY A 34 -19.04 13.30 29.79
CA GLY A 34 -18.16 12.15 29.51
C GLY A 34 -18.78 11.19 28.49
N VAL A 35 -17.95 10.53 27.69
CA VAL A 35 -18.36 9.44 26.78
C VAL A 35 -17.75 8.14 27.27
N HIS A 36 -18.61 7.17 27.63
CA HIS A 36 -18.18 5.80 27.95
C HIS A 36 -18.41 4.87 26.75
N ILE A 37 -17.43 4.00 26.48
CA ILE A 37 -17.45 3.04 25.38
C ILE A 37 -17.28 1.63 25.99
N ASP A 38 -18.36 0.85 26.00
CA ASP A 38 -18.33 -0.58 26.35
C ASP A 38 -18.57 -1.45 25.10
N ALA A 39 -17.98 -2.65 25.09
CA ALA A 39 -17.92 -3.51 23.91
C ALA A 39 -18.67 -4.83 24.10
N VAL A 40 -19.80 -5.09 23.41
CA VAL A 40 -20.41 -6.44 23.31
C VAL A 40 -21.30 -6.68 22.04
N ARG A 41 -21.17 -7.92 21.51
CA ARG A 41 -21.97 -8.83 20.63
C ARG A 41 -22.60 -8.41 19.30
N VAL A 42 -22.53 -9.38 18.38
CA VAL A 42 -23.04 -9.37 16.99
C VAL A 42 -24.08 -10.49 16.82
N GLN A 43 -25.21 -10.18 16.17
CA GLN A 43 -26.10 -11.15 15.53
C GLN A 43 -26.32 -10.70 14.07
N ALA A 44 -26.08 -11.58 13.10
CA ALA A 44 -26.30 -11.33 11.67
C ALA A 44 -26.59 -12.63 10.90
N THR A 45 -27.34 -12.51 9.79
CA THR A 45 -28.12 -13.58 9.14
C THR A 45 -27.67 -13.99 7.73
N MET A 46 -26.46 -13.64 7.25
CA MET A 46 -25.90 -14.13 5.97
C MET A 46 -24.36 -14.25 6.02
N LYS A 47 -23.77 -15.36 5.53
CA LYS A 47 -22.33 -15.71 5.70
C LYS A 47 -21.32 -14.63 5.28
N GLN A 48 -21.61 -13.83 4.24
CA GLN A 48 -20.67 -12.82 3.71
C GLN A 48 -20.71 -11.51 4.51
N ASP A 49 -21.90 -11.09 4.94
CA ASP A 49 -22.07 -9.99 5.89
C ASP A 49 -21.48 -10.37 7.25
N VAL A 50 -21.62 -11.63 7.67
CA VAL A 50 -21.03 -12.15 8.91
C VAL A 50 -19.50 -12.00 8.91
N ASN A 51 -18.79 -12.34 7.83
CA ASN A 51 -17.33 -12.20 7.79
C ASN A 51 -16.86 -10.73 7.76
N CYS A 52 -17.51 -9.86 7.00
CA CYS A 52 -17.17 -8.43 7.00
C CYS A 52 -17.47 -7.78 8.39
N LEU A 53 -18.60 -8.16 9.00
CA LEU A 53 -18.99 -7.70 10.33
C LEU A 53 -18.13 -8.27 11.45
N GLN A 54 -17.53 -9.45 11.29
CA GLN A 54 -16.63 -10.06 12.27
C GLN A 54 -15.18 -9.59 12.15
N VAL A 55 -14.70 -9.32 10.93
CA VAL A 55 -13.28 -9.04 10.67
C VAL A 55 -12.98 -7.54 10.58
N ARG A 56 -13.91 -6.71 10.07
CA ARG A 56 -13.65 -5.28 9.79
C ARG A 56 -14.61 -4.30 10.46
N LYS A 57 -15.69 -4.76 11.05
CA LYS A 57 -16.58 -3.93 11.86
C LYS A 57 -16.57 -4.47 13.28
N LYS A 58 -16.79 -3.58 14.24
CA LYS A 58 -17.04 -3.93 15.63
C LYS A 58 -18.26 -3.14 16.05
N THR A 59 -19.24 -3.80 16.65
CA THR A 59 -20.34 -3.08 17.30
C THR A 59 -19.76 -2.33 18.49
N VAL A 60 -19.98 -1.03 18.53
CA VAL A 60 -19.55 -0.16 19.62
C VAL A 60 -20.82 0.43 20.23
N ALA A 61 -21.04 0.22 21.53
CA ALA A 61 -22.09 0.91 22.25
C ALA A 61 -21.54 2.23 22.78
N ILE A 62 -22.22 3.33 22.48
CA ILE A 62 -21.86 4.66 22.97
C ILE A 62 -22.99 5.12 23.88
N GLN A 63 -22.66 5.40 25.14
CA GLN A 63 -23.59 5.99 26.10
C GLN A 63 -23.06 7.36 26.51
N ALA A 64 -23.85 8.40 26.24
CA ALA A 64 -23.61 9.72 26.79
C ALA A 64 -24.09 9.74 28.24
N VAL A 65 -23.24 10.21 29.15
CA VAL A 65 -23.58 10.34 30.57
C VAL A 65 -23.31 11.75 31.09
N ASP A 66 -24.01 12.14 32.15
CA ASP A 66 -23.74 13.38 32.87
C ASP A 66 -22.47 13.27 33.72
N ALA A 67 -22.13 14.34 34.45
CA ALA A 67 -20.95 14.39 35.30
C ALA A 67 -20.99 13.38 36.48
N ASP A 68 -22.17 12.87 36.81
CA ASP A 68 -22.41 11.93 37.90
C ASP A 68 -22.59 10.49 37.39
N GLY A 69 -22.42 10.27 36.07
CA GLY A 69 -22.49 8.96 35.42
C GLY A 69 -23.89 8.51 35.02
N HIS A 70 -24.92 9.37 35.14
CA HIS A 70 -26.27 9.01 34.72
C HIS A 70 -26.45 9.13 33.21
N PRO A 71 -27.18 8.22 32.54
CA PRO A 71 -27.44 8.31 31.11
C PRO A 71 -28.13 9.64 30.74
N LEU A 72 -27.68 10.26 29.64
CA LEU A 72 -28.28 11.47 29.06
C LEU A 72 -29.23 11.10 27.92
N PRO A 73 -30.56 11.05 28.14
CA PRO A 73 -31.52 10.69 27.10
C PRO A 73 -31.61 11.78 26.03
N GLY A 74 -31.68 11.38 24.76
CA GLY A 74 -31.79 12.34 23.65
C GLY A 74 -30.49 13.05 23.25
N ALA A 75 -29.35 12.67 23.84
CA ALA A 75 -28.05 13.19 23.44
C ALA A 75 -27.75 12.86 21.96
N SER A 76 -27.27 13.86 21.21
CA SER A 76 -26.79 13.68 19.83
C SER A 76 -25.31 13.32 19.82
N VAL A 77 -24.96 12.22 19.16
CA VAL A 77 -23.57 11.75 19.01
C VAL A 77 -23.17 11.85 17.54
N SER A 78 -21.99 12.44 17.28
CA SER A 78 -21.37 12.43 15.95
C SER A 78 -20.07 11.65 16.00
N ILE A 79 -19.90 10.71 15.06
CA ILE A 79 -18.69 9.90 14.93
C ILE A 79 -18.04 10.24 13.59
N GLN A 80 -16.77 10.64 13.63
CA GLN A 80 -15.98 10.87 12.44
C GLN A 80 -14.81 9.88 12.39
N GLN A 81 -14.77 9.03 11.37
CA GLN A 81 -13.60 8.20 11.11
C GLN A 81 -12.41 9.11 10.72
N LYS A 82 -11.38 9.13 11.57
CA LYS A 82 -10.18 9.96 11.34
C LYS A 82 -9.13 9.27 10.47
N ARG A 83 -9.11 7.93 10.42
CA ARG A 83 -8.13 7.13 9.67
C ARG A 83 -8.71 5.78 9.25
N SER A 84 -8.22 5.24 8.13
CA SER A 84 -8.45 3.85 7.74
C SER A 84 -7.64 2.89 8.61
N GLY A 85 -8.13 1.66 8.75
CA GLY A 85 -7.40 0.55 9.38
C GLY A 85 -6.38 -0.12 8.45
N PHE A 86 -6.34 0.28 7.18
CA PHE A 86 -5.39 -0.20 6.18
C PHE A 86 -4.82 0.98 5.36
N PRO A 87 -3.63 0.83 4.77
CA PRO A 87 -3.04 1.82 3.86
C PRO A 87 -4.00 2.21 2.73
N LEU A 88 -4.31 3.50 2.61
CA LEU A 88 -4.95 4.06 1.42
C LEU A 88 -3.96 5.01 0.78
N GLY A 89 -3.57 4.68 -0.45
CA GLY A 89 -2.54 5.39 -1.19
C GLY A 89 -2.88 5.63 -2.65
N CYS A 90 -2.00 6.36 -3.32
CA CYS A 90 -2.09 6.68 -4.73
C CYS A 90 -0.67 6.89 -5.28
N ALA A 91 -0.45 6.52 -6.54
CA ALA A 91 0.79 6.80 -7.24
C ALA A 91 0.95 8.32 -7.44
N ILE A 92 2.19 8.81 -7.36
CA ILE A 92 2.51 10.21 -7.59
C ILE A 92 3.73 10.34 -8.51
N ALA A 93 3.69 11.35 -9.38
CA ALA A 93 4.84 11.78 -10.19
C ALA A 93 5.53 13.00 -9.57
N SER A 94 6.76 13.27 -10.01
CA SER A 94 7.58 14.44 -9.63
C SER A 94 6.91 15.79 -9.85
N THR A 95 5.88 15.87 -10.71
CA THR A 95 5.04 17.07 -10.90
C THR A 95 4.40 17.55 -9.59
N ILE A 96 4.23 16.67 -8.60
CA ILE A 96 3.76 17.03 -7.25
C ILE A 96 4.66 18.06 -6.57
N LEU A 97 5.97 18.07 -6.86
CA LEU A 97 6.93 18.96 -6.19
C LEU A 97 6.70 20.44 -6.50
N GLN A 98 6.11 20.75 -7.65
CA GLN A 98 5.91 22.13 -8.13
C GLN A 98 4.44 22.54 -8.19
N ASN A 99 3.50 21.64 -7.86
CA ASN A 99 2.07 21.89 -7.99
C ASN A 99 1.36 21.87 -6.64
N SER A 100 1.16 23.06 -6.04
CA SER A 100 0.52 23.22 -4.73
C SER A 100 -0.93 22.72 -4.68
N ALA A 101 -1.67 22.80 -5.80
CA ALA A 101 -3.01 22.26 -5.90
C ALA A 101 -3.00 20.73 -5.85
N TYR A 102 -2.06 20.09 -6.55
CA TYR A 102 -1.85 18.65 -6.49
C TYR A 102 -1.40 18.18 -5.10
N GLN A 103 -0.45 18.88 -4.47
CA GLN A 103 -0.03 18.60 -3.09
C GLN A 103 -1.21 18.65 -2.12
N SER A 104 -2.00 19.72 -2.18
CA SER A 104 -3.17 19.91 -1.30
C SER A 104 -4.22 18.82 -1.53
N TRP A 105 -4.46 18.46 -2.79
CA TRP A 105 -5.41 17.41 -3.15
C TRP A 105 -4.95 16.03 -2.65
N PHE A 106 -3.68 15.68 -2.84
CA PHE A 106 -3.12 14.38 -2.49
C PHE A 106 -3.02 14.20 -0.97
N THR A 107 -2.40 15.17 -0.28
CA THR A 107 -2.11 15.11 1.16
C THR A 107 -3.38 15.11 2.02
N SER A 108 -4.51 15.61 1.50
CA SER A 108 -5.78 15.56 2.21
C SER A 108 -6.54 14.22 2.06
N ARG A 109 -6.02 13.27 1.26
CA ARG A 109 -6.74 12.03 0.90
C ARG A 109 -5.95 10.77 1.21
N PHE A 110 -4.64 10.80 0.97
CA PHE A 110 -3.82 9.60 0.98
C PHE A 110 -2.81 9.61 2.12
N THR A 111 -2.52 8.42 2.62
CA THR A 111 -1.56 8.18 3.71
C THR A 111 -0.34 7.40 3.26
N VAL A 112 -0.38 6.86 2.04
CA VAL A 112 0.71 6.12 1.41
C VAL A 112 0.89 6.60 -0.03
N ALA A 113 2.13 6.66 -0.48
CA ALA A 113 2.51 6.98 -1.86
C ALA A 113 3.38 5.87 -2.45
N THR A 114 3.24 5.66 -3.74
CA THR A 114 4.22 4.99 -4.60
C THR A 114 4.66 6.00 -5.65
N PHE A 115 5.92 6.00 -6.06
CA PHE A 115 6.38 6.92 -7.12
C PHE A 115 6.23 6.21 -8.46
N GLU A 116 5.62 6.87 -9.44
CA GLU A 116 5.30 6.27 -10.74
C GLU A 116 6.57 5.79 -11.48
N ASN A 117 7.61 6.63 -11.48
CA ASN A 117 8.82 6.38 -12.24
C ASN A 117 10.10 6.67 -11.47
N GLU A 118 10.05 7.60 -10.51
CA GLU A 118 11.23 8.26 -9.96
C GLU A 118 12.12 7.33 -9.13
N MET A 119 11.60 6.16 -8.71
CA MET A 119 12.38 5.12 -8.04
C MET A 119 12.75 3.94 -8.95
N LYS A 120 12.28 3.89 -10.20
CA LYS A 120 12.61 2.78 -11.14
C LYS A 120 14.06 2.89 -11.62
N TRP A 121 14.67 1.75 -11.94
CA TRP A 121 16.11 1.72 -12.25
C TRP A 121 16.45 2.55 -13.49
N TYR A 122 15.59 2.56 -14.52
CA TYR A 122 15.81 3.38 -15.71
C TYR A 122 15.76 4.89 -15.43
N ALA A 123 15.02 5.32 -14.41
CA ALA A 123 14.94 6.73 -14.02
C ALA A 123 16.20 7.14 -13.25
N ASN A 124 16.69 6.29 -12.35
CA ASN A 124 17.85 6.64 -11.53
C ASN A 124 19.20 6.29 -12.15
N GLU A 125 19.30 5.41 -13.15
CA GLU A 125 20.56 5.06 -13.81
C GLU A 125 20.31 4.81 -15.31
N ARG A 126 19.97 5.89 -16.02
CA ARG A 126 19.74 5.86 -17.47
C ARG A 126 20.99 5.45 -18.24
N GLU A 127 22.15 5.89 -17.77
CA GLU A 127 23.47 5.54 -18.28
C GLU A 127 24.29 4.86 -17.18
N GLN A 128 25.06 3.83 -17.54
CA GLN A 128 25.83 3.04 -16.58
C GLN A 128 26.73 3.93 -15.70
N GLY A 129 26.53 3.84 -14.38
CA GLY A 129 27.32 4.57 -13.38
C GLY A 129 26.96 6.04 -13.20
N LYS A 130 25.96 6.56 -13.93
CA LYS A 130 25.44 7.93 -13.75
C LYS A 130 24.12 7.85 -12.98
N GLU A 131 24.25 7.76 -11.66
CA GLU A 131 23.09 7.67 -10.77
C GLU A 131 22.48 9.06 -10.50
N GLN A 132 21.16 9.19 -10.62
CA GLN A 132 20.40 10.43 -10.37
C GLN A 132 19.18 10.14 -9.49
N TYR A 133 19.18 10.69 -8.28
CA TYR A 133 18.12 10.48 -7.28
C TYR A 133 17.39 11.76 -6.85
N ALA A 134 17.72 12.91 -7.45
CA ALA A 134 17.22 14.21 -6.98
C ALA A 134 15.68 14.27 -6.87
N ASP A 135 14.95 13.78 -7.87
CA ASP A 135 13.48 13.79 -7.85
C ASP A 135 12.93 12.85 -6.78
N ALA A 136 13.43 11.61 -6.72
CA ALA A 136 13.02 10.65 -5.69
C ALA A 136 13.34 11.14 -4.27
N ASP A 137 14.50 11.78 -4.06
CA ASP A 137 14.87 12.35 -2.77
C ASP A 137 13.92 13.49 -2.36
N ALA A 138 13.62 14.39 -3.29
CA ALA A 138 12.68 15.48 -3.06
C ALA A 138 11.27 14.96 -2.78
N MET A 139 10.82 13.93 -3.49
CA MET A 139 9.51 13.30 -3.26
C MET A 139 9.45 12.53 -1.93
N VAL A 140 10.52 11.85 -1.51
CA VAL A 140 10.60 11.24 -0.16
C VAL A 140 10.55 12.32 0.92
N ALA A 141 11.25 13.43 0.73
CA ALA A 141 11.21 14.55 1.66
C ALA A 141 9.80 15.17 1.76
N PHE A 142 9.13 15.35 0.62
CA PHE A 142 7.74 15.78 0.55
C PHE A 142 6.82 14.81 1.31
N ALA A 143 6.90 13.50 1.02
CA ALA A 143 6.08 12.49 1.69
C ALA A 143 6.30 12.53 3.21
N LYS A 144 7.55 12.60 3.66
CA LYS A 144 7.91 12.71 5.08
C LYS A 144 7.34 13.97 5.73
N GLN A 145 7.43 15.12 5.07
CA GLN A 145 6.89 16.40 5.58
C GLN A 145 5.38 16.32 5.84
N HIS A 146 4.66 15.55 5.03
CA HIS A 146 3.21 15.40 5.13
C HIS A 146 2.76 14.13 5.88
N GLY A 147 3.68 13.39 6.49
CA GLY A 147 3.35 12.16 7.22
C GLY A 147 2.83 11.03 6.34
N ILE A 148 3.21 11.04 5.05
CA ILE A 148 2.85 10.03 4.06
C ILE A 148 3.94 8.97 4.02
N ALA A 149 3.56 7.70 4.17
CA ALA A 149 4.50 6.59 4.03
C ALA A 149 4.77 6.29 2.55
N VAL A 150 5.97 5.79 2.22
CA VAL A 150 6.34 5.48 0.84
C VAL A 150 6.53 3.98 0.64
N ARG A 151 5.95 3.42 -0.42
CA ARG A 151 6.30 2.11 -0.97
C ARG A 151 7.33 2.31 -2.08
N GLY A 152 8.49 1.69 -1.94
CA GLY A 152 9.55 1.76 -2.92
C GLY A 152 9.26 0.87 -4.12
N HIS A 153 8.94 1.49 -5.26
CA HIS A 153 8.64 0.81 -6.52
C HIS A 153 9.61 1.31 -7.61
N ASN A 154 10.51 0.49 -8.12
CA ASN A 154 10.90 -0.85 -7.69
C ASN A 154 12.44 -0.96 -7.72
N VAL A 155 13.01 -1.99 -7.10
CA VAL A 155 14.48 -2.15 -7.09
C VAL A 155 14.97 -2.58 -8.46
N VAL A 156 14.39 -3.63 -9.02
CA VAL A 156 14.57 -4.06 -10.42
C VAL A 156 13.23 -4.52 -11.01
N TRP A 157 13.07 -4.37 -12.32
CA TRP A 157 11.88 -4.80 -13.07
C TRP A 157 12.27 -5.89 -14.07
N ASN A 158 11.51 -6.99 -14.07
CA ASN A 158 11.85 -8.19 -14.82
C ASN A 158 11.30 -8.20 -16.26
N ASP A 159 10.38 -7.29 -16.63
CA ASP A 159 9.96 -7.12 -18.03
C ASP A 159 11.18 -6.68 -18.85
N PRO A 160 11.60 -7.47 -19.86
CA PRO A 160 12.66 -7.08 -20.76
C PRO A 160 12.45 -5.71 -21.41
N GLN A 161 11.23 -5.19 -21.57
CA GLN A 161 10.98 -3.89 -22.18
C GLN A 161 11.56 -2.74 -21.35
N ASP A 162 11.39 -2.81 -20.03
CA ASP A 162 11.81 -1.77 -19.07
C ASP A 162 13.25 -1.88 -18.59
N VAL A 163 13.95 -2.96 -18.96
CA VAL A 163 15.39 -3.06 -18.72
C VAL A 163 16.16 -2.15 -19.69
N GLN A 164 17.01 -1.26 -19.16
CA GLN A 164 17.79 -0.32 -19.96
C GLN A 164 18.70 -1.02 -20.99
N SER A 165 18.93 -0.38 -22.14
CA SER A 165 19.79 -0.91 -23.21
C SER A 165 21.21 -1.23 -22.73
N TRP A 166 21.80 -0.38 -21.89
CA TRP A 166 23.12 -0.63 -21.34
C TRP A 166 23.14 -1.87 -20.43
N VAL A 167 22.11 -2.10 -19.61
CA VAL A 167 21.97 -3.31 -18.78
C VAL A 167 21.83 -4.55 -19.65
N LYS A 168 21.00 -4.49 -20.69
CA LYS A 168 20.79 -5.57 -21.68
C LYS A 168 22.08 -6.02 -22.36
N SER A 169 22.99 -5.07 -22.61
CA SER A 169 24.27 -5.34 -23.28
C SER A 169 25.33 -6.02 -22.40
N LEU A 170 25.12 -6.08 -21.07
CA LEU A 170 26.15 -6.57 -20.16
C LEU A 170 26.30 -8.10 -20.20
N PRO A 171 27.53 -8.62 -20.30
CA PRO A 171 27.76 -10.04 -20.07
C PRO A 171 27.46 -10.41 -18.61
N ARG A 172 27.12 -11.68 -18.35
CA ARG A 172 26.68 -12.22 -17.03
C ARG A 172 27.48 -11.68 -15.82
N LYS A 173 28.81 -11.65 -15.90
CA LYS A 173 29.68 -11.16 -14.81
C LYS A 173 29.46 -9.66 -14.54
N HIS A 174 29.30 -8.86 -15.58
CA HIS A 174 29.07 -7.42 -15.47
C HIS A 174 27.64 -7.11 -15.05
N LEU A 175 26.65 -7.85 -15.57
CA LEU A 175 25.25 -7.75 -15.15
C LEU A 175 25.10 -8.03 -13.66
N ARG A 176 25.74 -9.09 -13.14
CA ARG A 176 25.74 -9.40 -11.69
C ARG A 176 26.27 -8.23 -10.86
N ARG A 177 27.33 -7.56 -11.33
CA ARG A 177 27.88 -6.38 -10.64
C ARG A 177 26.96 -5.18 -10.73
N ALA A 178 26.31 -4.95 -11.87
CA ALA A 178 25.36 -3.86 -12.04
C ALA A 178 24.14 -4.02 -11.12
N VAL A 179 23.52 -5.19 -11.09
CA VAL A 179 22.41 -5.48 -10.17
C VAL A 179 22.85 -5.33 -8.71
N LYS A 180 24.03 -5.85 -8.33
CA LYS A 180 24.56 -5.65 -6.98
C LYS A 180 24.72 -4.16 -6.66
N ARG A 181 25.24 -3.34 -7.57
CA ARG A 181 25.35 -1.88 -7.36
C ARG A 181 23.98 -1.24 -7.19
N ARG A 182 23.01 -1.57 -8.05
CA ARG A 182 21.64 -1.07 -7.95
C ARG A 182 21.05 -1.29 -6.56
N PHE A 183 21.10 -2.52 -6.04
CA PHE A 183 20.61 -2.83 -4.69
C PHE A 183 21.34 -2.02 -3.62
N ASN A 184 22.68 -1.94 -3.68
CA ASN A 184 23.50 -1.20 -2.71
C ASN A 184 23.41 0.32 -2.85
N SER A 185 22.87 0.84 -3.95
CA SER A 185 22.62 2.27 -4.15
C SER A 185 21.25 2.66 -3.60
N VAL A 186 20.17 2.08 -4.14
CA VAL A 186 18.80 2.53 -3.86
C VAL A 186 18.31 2.14 -2.47
N MET A 187 18.60 0.91 -2.01
CA MET A 187 18.01 0.42 -0.76
C MET A 187 18.59 1.08 0.48
N PRO A 188 19.94 1.18 0.66
CA PRO A 188 20.49 1.92 1.79
C PRO A 188 20.09 3.39 1.81
N ARG A 189 19.92 4.01 0.64
CA ARG A 189 19.51 5.43 0.53
C ARG A 189 18.13 5.67 1.17
N TYR A 190 17.18 4.78 0.92
CA TYR A 190 15.80 4.93 1.41
C TYR A 190 15.44 4.02 2.58
N ARG A 191 16.43 3.32 3.16
CA ARG A 191 16.24 2.46 4.34
C ARG A 191 15.60 3.25 5.48
N GLY A 192 14.49 2.73 6.00
CA GLY A 192 13.72 3.39 7.08
C GLY A 192 12.94 4.63 6.64
N GLN A 193 12.97 4.98 5.35
CA GLN A 193 12.14 6.04 4.76
C GLN A 193 11.00 5.46 3.90
N VAL A 194 11.10 4.18 3.54
CA VAL A 194 10.03 3.40 2.92
C VAL A 194 9.51 2.33 3.87
N ILE A 195 8.23 1.98 3.73
CA ILE A 195 7.59 0.91 4.53
C ILE A 195 7.63 -0.45 3.84
N ALA A 196 7.91 -0.47 2.54
CA ALA A 196 7.85 -1.63 1.67
C ALA A 196 8.72 -1.44 0.43
N TRP A 197 9.15 -2.55 -0.16
CA TRP A 197 9.88 -2.60 -1.43
C TRP A 197 9.23 -3.61 -2.38
N ASP A 198 9.00 -3.19 -3.61
CA ASP A 198 8.87 -4.10 -4.75
C ASP A 198 10.29 -4.47 -5.19
N VAL A 199 10.72 -5.66 -4.79
CA VAL A 199 12.12 -6.06 -4.97
C VAL A 199 12.39 -6.43 -6.42
N VAL A 200 11.52 -7.25 -7.00
CA VAL A 200 11.54 -7.63 -8.41
C VAL A 200 10.12 -7.51 -8.91
N ASN A 201 9.85 -6.49 -9.73
CA ASN A 201 8.53 -6.29 -10.33
C ASN A 201 8.27 -7.33 -11.43
N GLU A 202 7.04 -7.83 -11.52
CA GLU A 202 6.56 -8.79 -12.52
C GLU A 202 7.38 -10.08 -12.60
N ASN A 203 7.68 -10.61 -11.42
CA ASN A 203 8.59 -11.75 -11.25
C ASN A 203 7.89 -13.11 -11.36
N VAL A 204 6.57 -13.13 -11.54
CA VAL A 204 5.80 -14.30 -11.97
C VAL A 204 5.68 -14.31 -13.49
N HIS A 205 5.39 -13.16 -14.13
CA HIS A 205 5.31 -13.04 -15.59
C HIS A 205 6.65 -13.27 -16.29
N PHE A 206 7.71 -12.60 -15.82
CA PHE A 206 8.99 -12.57 -16.51
C PHE A 206 10.11 -13.22 -15.69
N SER A 207 11.21 -13.55 -16.38
CA SER A 207 12.39 -14.20 -15.79
C SER A 207 13.70 -13.64 -16.34
N TYR A 208 13.72 -12.37 -16.77
CA TYR A 208 14.88 -11.74 -17.42
C TYR A 208 16.18 -11.97 -16.63
N PHE A 209 16.21 -11.60 -15.35
CA PHE A 209 17.43 -11.75 -14.55
C PHE A 209 17.78 -13.21 -14.28
N GLU A 210 16.80 -14.10 -14.08
CA GLU A 210 17.04 -15.53 -13.85
C GLU A 210 17.63 -16.21 -15.09
N SER A 211 17.15 -15.86 -16.28
CA SER A 211 17.68 -16.36 -17.56
C SER A 211 19.17 -16.01 -17.76
N LYS A 212 19.61 -14.86 -17.24
CA LYS A 212 20.98 -14.36 -17.40
C LYS A 212 21.90 -14.69 -16.22
N LEU A 213 21.38 -14.70 -15.00
CA LEU A 213 22.14 -14.81 -13.74
C LEU A 213 21.94 -16.15 -13.02
N GLY A 214 21.01 -16.98 -13.48
CA GLY A 214 20.70 -18.32 -12.99
C GLY A 214 19.34 -18.39 -12.29
N LYS A 215 18.75 -19.59 -12.25
CA LYS A 215 17.37 -19.85 -11.78
C LYS A 215 17.01 -19.34 -10.38
N ASN A 216 18.00 -19.08 -9.51
CA ASN A 216 17.78 -18.60 -8.14
C ASN A 216 18.07 -17.09 -8.01
N ALA A 217 18.27 -16.36 -9.11
CA ALA A 217 18.66 -14.95 -9.05
C ALA A 217 17.63 -14.11 -8.29
N SER A 218 16.33 -14.29 -8.55
CA SER A 218 15.29 -13.57 -7.83
C SER A 218 15.34 -13.89 -6.33
N SER A 219 15.43 -15.16 -5.92
CA SER A 219 15.53 -15.51 -4.49
C SER A 219 16.76 -14.86 -3.81
N VAL A 220 17.90 -14.77 -4.49
CA VAL A 220 19.09 -14.07 -3.99
C VAL A 220 18.84 -12.56 -3.87
N PHE A 221 18.08 -11.96 -4.79
CA PHE A 221 17.73 -10.54 -4.72
C PHE A 221 16.87 -10.21 -3.52
N TYR A 222 15.84 -11.01 -3.24
CA TYR A 222 15.01 -10.82 -2.04
C TYR A 222 15.80 -11.03 -0.74
N GLN A 223 16.72 -11.99 -0.72
CA GLN A 223 17.62 -12.18 0.42
C GLN A 223 18.51 -10.94 0.65
N GLN A 224 19.13 -10.41 -0.42
CA GLN A 224 19.93 -9.20 -0.35
C GLN A 224 19.09 -7.98 0.06
N ALA A 225 17.87 -7.86 -0.46
CA ALA A 225 16.95 -6.79 -0.11
C ALA A 225 16.63 -6.79 1.39
N HIS A 226 16.30 -7.96 1.94
CA HIS A 226 16.06 -8.12 3.37
C HIS A 226 17.29 -7.79 4.24
N GLN A 227 18.51 -8.11 3.77
CA GLN A 227 19.74 -7.74 4.47
C GLN A 227 19.98 -6.23 4.48
N LEU A 228 19.65 -5.54 3.38
CA LEU A 228 19.84 -4.09 3.24
C LEU A 228 18.77 -3.29 3.99
N ASP A 229 17.52 -3.79 4.02
CA ASP A 229 16.43 -3.20 4.79
C ASP A 229 15.56 -4.28 5.47
N PRO A 230 15.95 -4.73 6.68
CA PRO A 230 15.23 -5.80 7.37
C PRO A 230 13.87 -5.39 7.93
N ASN A 231 13.54 -4.10 7.95
CA ASN A 231 12.30 -3.59 8.55
C ASN A 231 11.19 -3.39 7.50
N ALA A 232 11.54 -3.14 6.24
CA ALA A 232 10.57 -3.04 5.16
C ALA A 232 9.89 -4.38 4.86
N LEU A 233 8.66 -4.33 4.34
CA LEU A 233 8.01 -5.49 3.71
C LEU A 233 8.59 -5.72 2.31
N MET A 234 8.82 -6.98 1.94
CA MET A 234 9.31 -7.38 0.63
C MET A 234 8.14 -7.90 -0.21
N PHE A 235 7.73 -7.12 -1.19
CA PHE A 235 6.62 -7.47 -2.06
C PHE A 235 7.10 -8.28 -3.26
N LEU A 236 6.39 -9.39 -3.53
CA LEU A 236 6.21 -9.89 -4.89
C LEU A 236 5.10 -9.03 -5.51
N ASN A 237 5.33 -8.36 -6.64
CA ASN A 237 4.35 -7.49 -7.27
C ASN A 237 4.13 -7.96 -8.71
N ASP A 238 2.88 -8.07 -9.13
CA ASP A 238 2.53 -8.56 -10.46
C ASP A 238 1.10 -8.18 -10.87
N TYR A 239 0.88 -7.98 -12.17
CA TYR A 239 -0.44 -7.77 -12.78
C TYR A 239 -1.11 -9.11 -13.17
N ASN A 240 -2.32 -9.00 -13.73
CA ASN A 240 -3.19 -10.08 -14.20
C ASN A 240 -3.53 -11.21 -13.22
N THR A 241 -3.06 -11.13 -11.97
CA THR A 241 -3.34 -12.12 -10.94
C THR A 241 -4.81 -12.08 -10.51
N LEU A 242 -5.45 -10.91 -10.59
CA LEU A 242 -6.87 -10.66 -10.30
C LEU A 242 -7.68 -10.22 -11.53
N GLU A 243 -7.01 -9.70 -12.54
CA GLU A 243 -7.58 -8.89 -13.62
C GLU A 243 -8.00 -9.76 -14.80
N ALA A 244 -7.18 -10.75 -15.15
CA ALA A 244 -7.36 -11.57 -16.35
C ALA A 244 -7.25 -13.08 -16.03
N PRO A 245 -8.37 -13.79 -15.77
CA PRO A 245 -8.35 -15.24 -15.50
C PRO A 245 -7.80 -16.10 -16.64
N VAL A 246 -7.69 -15.53 -17.83
CA VAL A 246 -7.21 -16.18 -19.04
C VAL A 246 -5.69 -16.05 -19.25
N ASP A 247 -5.01 -15.23 -18.46
CA ASP A 247 -3.56 -15.12 -18.55
C ASP A 247 -2.89 -16.37 -17.98
N GLY A 248 -2.41 -17.23 -18.88
CA GLY A 248 -1.74 -18.46 -18.50
C GLY A 248 -0.38 -18.24 -17.86
N ASN A 249 0.25 -17.06 -17.98
CA ASN A 249 1.58 -16.79 -17.43
C ASN A 249 1.52 -16.60 -15.92
N VAL A 250 0.45 -15.96 -15.43
CA VAL A 250 0.25 -15.67 -14.01
C VAL A 250 -1.11 -16.17 -13.56
N THR A 251 -1.08 -17.19 -12.69
CA THR A 251 -2.25 -17.66 -11.95
C THR A 251 -1.98 -17.53 -10.45
N PRO A 252 -3.01 -17.50 -9.59
CA PRO A 252 -2.83 -17.51 -8.14
C PRO A 252 -1.90 -18.64 -7.65
N GLU A 253 -1.96 -19.83 -8.28
CA GLU A 253 -1.10 -20.97 -7.95
C GLU A 253 0.37 -20.72 -8.32
N LYS A 254 0.64 -20.19 -9.52
CA LYS A 254 2.00 -19.83 -9.93
C LYS A 254 2.59 -18.72 -9.07
N TYR A 255 1.75 -17.74 -8.70
CA TYR A 255 2.12 -16.67 -7.80
C TYR A 255 2.55 -17.24 -6.44
N LEU A 256 1.71 -18.10 -5.82
CA LEU A 256 2.03 -18.74 -4.54
C LEU A 256 3.30 -19.60 -4.63
N GLN A 257 3.46 -20.36 -5.71
CA GLN A 257 4.67 -21.15 -5.94
C GLN A 257 5.92 -20.27 -5.96
N ARG A 258 5.87 -19.14 -6.68
CA ARG A 258 6.97 -18.18 -6.74
C ARG A 258 7.24 -17.54 -5.38
N LEU A 259 6.20 -17.13 -4.66
CA LEU A 259 6.28 -16.55 -3.33
C LEU A 259 6.98 -17.51 -2.35
N TRP A 260 6.52 -18.76 -2.26
CA TRP A 260 7.09 -19.76 -1.37
C TRP A 260 8.51 -20.17 -1.75
N GLN A 261 8.83 -20.23 -3.05
CA GLN A 261 10.20 -20.47 -3.52
C GLN A 261 11.16 -19.38 -3.00
N ILE A 262 10.76 -18.11 -3.10
CA ILE A 262 11.56 -16.98 -2.62
C ILE A 262 11.66 -16.99 -1.10
N GLN A 263 10.53 -17.18 -0.43
CA GLN A 263 10.42 -17.14 1.02
C GLN A 263 11.27 -18.23 1.69
N SER A 264 11.19 -19.46 1.19
CA SER A 264 11.93 -20.61 1.71
C SER A 264 13.44 -20.52 1.46
N PHE A 265 13.88 -19.95 0.33
CA PHE A 265 15.30 -19.80 0.01
C PHE A 265 16.03 -18.88 0.99
N GLY A 266 15.41 -17.76 1.35
CA GLY A 266 16.02 -16.75 2.23
C GLY A 266 15.62 -16.83 3.70
N ASN A 267 14.71 -17.76 4.06
CA ASN A 267 13.99 -17.76 5.33
C ASN A 267 13.36 -16.38 5.64
N LEU A 268 12.70 -15.80 4.64
CA LEU A 268 12.17 -14.44 4.70
C LEU A 268 10.84 -14.42 5.45
N SER A 269 10.76 -13.67 6.54
CA SER A 269 9.56 -13.59 7.38
C SER A 269 8.68 -12.36 7.07
N ARG A 270 9.19 -11.42 6.27
CA ARG A 270 8.53 -10.14 5.94
C ARG A 270 8.16 -10.03 4.46
N MET A 271 7.61 -11.10 3.90
CA MET A 271 7.08 -11.10 2.55
C MET A 271 5.65 -10.55 2.51
N ALA A 272 5.25 -10.01 1.37
CA ALA A 272 3.88 -9.57 1.08
C ALA A 272 3.53 -9.82 -0.39
N ILE A 273 2.23 -9.88 -0.66
CA ILE A 273 1.63 -10.05 -1.99
C ILE A 273 1.18 -8.67 -2.48
N GLY A 274 1.71 -8.26 -3.62
CA GLY A 274 1.31 -7.08 -4.38
C GLY A 274 0.59 -7.52 -5.64
N LEU A 275 -0.62 -7.01 -5.82
CA LEU A 275 -1.47 -7.25 -6.97
C LEU A 275 -1.69 -5.89 -7.62
N GLU A 276 -1.26 -5.70 -8.86
CA GLU A 276 -1.28 -4.38 -9.50
C GLU A 276 -2.72 -3.87 -9.60
N GLY A 277 -3.62 -4.66 -10.19
CA GLY A 277 -5.04 -4.36 -10.25
C GLY A 277 -5.41 -3.42 -11.39
N HIS A 278 -4.76 -3.58 -12.55
CA HIS A 278 -5.08 -2.85 -13.78
C HIS A 278 -6.29 -3.48 -14.47
N PHE A 279 -7.50 -3.01 -14.18
CA PHE A 279 -8.73 -3.65 -14.66
C PHE A 279 -9.27 -2.98 -15.92
N ASP A 280 -9.74 -3.78 -16.88
CA ASP A 280 -10.71 -3.29 -17.88
C ASP A 280 -12.13 -3.33 -17.30
N VAL A 281 -12.66 -4.55 -17.13
CA VAL A 281 -13.94 -4.82 -16.47
C VAL A 281 -13.68 -5.84 -15.36
N PRO A 282 -13.82 -5.46 -14.07
CA PRO A 282 -13.54 -6.37 -12.96
C PRO A 282 -14.47 -7.60 -12.94
N ASP A 283 -13.89 -8.80 -13.03
CA ASP A 283 -14.60 -10.06 -12.73
C ASP A 283 -14.58 -10.30 -11.20
N ILE A 284 -15.63 -9.83 -10.54
CA ILE A 284 -15.76 -9.92 -9.08
C ILE A 284 -15.72 -11.37 -8.57
N ALA A 285 -16.23 -12.34 -9.34
CA ALA A 285 -16.23 -13.74 -8.91
C ALA A 285 -14.81 -14.32 -8.96
N TYR A 286 -14.08 -14.05 -10.04
CA TYR A 286 -12.69 -14.46 -10.17
C TYR A 286 -11.79 -13.78 -9.13
N MET A 287 -11.91 -12.45 -8.97
CA MET A 287 -11.14 -11.70 -7.97
C MET A 287 -11.28 -12.30 -6.57
N ARG A 288 -12.50 -12.66 -6.16
CA ARG A 288 -12.74 -13.31 -4.86
C ARG A 288 -12.06 -14.66 -4.76
N SER A 289 -12.19 -15.50 -5.78
CA SER A 289 -11.55 -16.82 -5.83
C SER A 289 -10.02 -16.71 -5.76
N ALA A 290 -9.44 -15.78 -6.51
CA ALA A 290 -8.00 -15.52 -6.51
C ALA A 290 -7.52 -15.00 -5.15
N LEU A 291 -8.22 -14.03 -4.55
CA LEU A 291 -7.90 -13.51 -3.22
C LEU A 291 -8.00 -14.59 -2.13
N ASP A 292 -9.04 -15.43 -2.16
CA ASP A 292 -9.21 -16.55 -1.20
C ASP A 292 -8.06 -17.56 -1.30
N LYS A 293 -7.59 -17.87 -2.52
CA LYS A 293 -6.41 -18.72 -2.73
C LYS A 293 -5.14 -18.05 -2.21
N LEU A 294 -4.89 -16.81 -2.59
CA LEU A 294 -3.69 -16.05 -2.19
C LEU A 294 -3.61 -15.85 -0.68
N ALA A 295 -4.76 -15.68 0.00
CA ALA A 295 -4.84 -15.58 1.45
C ALA A 295 -4.29 -16.83 2.17
N GLY A 296 -4.24 -17.99 1.50
CA GLY A 296 -3.59 -19.20 2.01
C GLY A 296 -2.09 -19.04 2.31
N ALA A 297 -1.42 -18.03 1.75
CA ALA A 297 -0.03 -17.72 2.09
C ALA A 297 0.14 -17.12 3.50
N ASN A 298 -0.92 -16.60 4.11
CA ASN A 298 -0.90 -15.95 5.42
C ASN A 298 0.13 -14.80 5.51
N VAL A 299 0.27 -14.04 4.44
CA VAL A 299 1.05 -12.78 4.37
C VAL A 299 0.12 -11.63 3.98
N PRO A 300 0.51 -10.35 4.23
CA PRO A 300 -0.29 -9.22 3.78
C PRO A 300 -0.52 -9.23 2.26
N ILE A 301 -1.73 -8.89 1.83
CA ILE A 301 -2.12 -8.73 0.41
C ILE A 301 -2.53 -7.28 0.18
N TRP A 302 -1.90 -6.62 -0.78
CA TRP A 302 -2.18 -5.24 -1.16
C TRP A 302 -2.59 -5.20 -2.62
N LEU A 303 -3.61 -4.40 -2.93
CA LEU A 303 -3.82 -3.89 -4.29
C LEU A 303 -2.97 -2.64 -4.43
N THR A 304 -2.19 -2.55 -5.50
CA THR A 304 -0.98 -1.71 -5.47
C THR A 304 -0.97 -0.61 -6.52
N GLU A 305 -1.65 -0.81 -7.64
CA GLU A 305 -1.62 0.06 -8.83
C GLU A 305 -3.02 0.17 -9.45
N VAL A 306 -4.06 0.10 -8.60
CA VAL A 306 -5.45 -0.04 -9.06
C VAL A 306 -5.89 1.12 -9.94
N ASP A 307 -6.31 0.76 -11.15
CA ASP A 307 -7.08 1.59 -12.06
C ASP A 307 -8.18 0.74 -12.72
N VAL A 308 -9.13 1.42 -13.37
CA VAL A 308 -10.18 0.78 -14.16
C VAL A 308 -10.30 1.54 -15.46
N ALA A 309 -9.89 0.91 -16.57
CA ALA A 309 -9.87 1.54 -17.88
C ALA A 309 -11.25 2.11 -18.22
N HIS A 310 -11.29 3.40 -18.53
CA HIS A 310 -12.48 4.08 -19.00
C HIS A 310 -12.21 4.66 -20.40
N PRO A 311 -13.16 4.62 -21.35
CA PRO A 311 -12.97 5.14 -22.72
C PRO A 311 -12.55 6.63 -22.84
N ASN A 312 -12.57 7.37 -21.73
CA ASN A 312 -12.25 8.80 -21.66
C ASN A 312 -11.00 9.08 -20.81
N GLU A 313 -10.22 8.06 -20.47
CA GLU A 313 -8.93 8.30 -19.83
C GLU A 313 -7.97 8.86 -20.87
N VAL A 314 -7.56 10.11 -20.66
CA VAL A 314 -6.48 10.75 -21.44
C VAL A 314 -5.18 10.30 -20.79
N GLN A 315 -4.44 9.41 -21.47
CA GLN A 315 -3.07 9.02 -21.12
C GLN A 315 -2.10 10.21 -21.25
#